data_AF-A0AA96WQV7-F1
#
_entry.id   AF-A0AA96WQV7-F1
#
_cell.length_a   1.000
_cell.length_b   1.000
_cell.length_c   1.000
_cell.angle_alpha   90.00
_cell.angle_beta   90.00
_cell.angle_gamma   90.00
#
_symmetry.space_group_name_H-M   'P 1'
#
loop_
_entity.id
_entity.type
_entity.pdbx_description
1 polymer ?
#
loop_
_entity_poly.entity_id
_entity_poly.type
_entity_poly.pdbx_seq_one_letter_code
_entity_poly.pdbx_strand_id
1 'polypeptide(L)'
;MNHRGLLLLLTTIVPGLSAIVISTFYLFPEWAALDRAYRNYEQLSRTGAGARELSIAQSAEVRHRINCFAEGLGVLLGGVIVAIGVHGLCGLPEKTSN
;
A
#
# COMPACT_ATOMS: atom_id res chain seq x y z
N MET A 1 -25.78 7.01 16.82
CA MET A 1 -24.54 7.64 16.31
C MET A 1 -24.88 9.04 15.80
N ASN A 2 -24.19 10.07 16.28
CA ASN A 2 -24.45 11.46 15.84
C ASN A 2 -24.02 11.66 14.38
N HIS A 3 -24.62 12.62 13.68
CA HIS A 3 -24.36 12.91 12.24
C HIS A 3 -22.87 13.14 11.96
N ARG A 4 -22.15 13.78 12.89
CA ARG A 4 -20.71 14.00 12.82
C ARG A 4 -19.90 12.70 12.85
N GLY A 5 -20.31 11.73 13.67
CA GLY A 5 -19.68 10.41 13.71
C GLY A 5 -19.90 9.63 12.42
N LEU A 6 -21.12 9.70 11.86
CA LEU A 6 -21.41 9.10 10.55
C LEU A 6 -20.56 9.72 9.43
N LEU A 7 -20.40 11.05 9.44
CA LEU A 7 -19.54 11.74 8.48
C LEU A 7 -18.09 11.24 8.56
N LEU A 8 -17.49 11.21 9.75
CA LEU A 8 -16.13 10.69 9.93
C LEU A 8 -15.99 9.25 9.42
N LEU A 9 -16.96 8.40 9.74
CA LEU A 9 -16.95 7.01 9.31
C LEU A 9 -16.94 6.89 7.77
N LEU A 10 -17.81 7.64 7.09
CA LEU A 10 -17.98 7.58 5.64
C LEU A 10 -16.88 8.29 4.86
N THR A 11 -16.30 9.38 5.39
CA THR A 11 -15.33 10.20 4.66
C THR A 11 -13.87 9.86 4.97
N THR A 12 -13.60 9.20 6.10
CA THR A 12 -12.22 8.88 6.50
C THR A 12 -12.04 7.39 6.73
N ILE A 13 -12.77 6.77 7.66
CA ILE A 13 -12.52 5.37 8.06
C ILE A 13 -12.79 4.41 6.90
N VAL A 14 -13.96 4.49 6.26
CA VAL A 14 -14.30 3.59 5.15
C VAL A 14 -13.34 3.77 3.96
N PRO A 15 -13.05 5.00 3.46
CA PRO A 15 -12.08 5.20 2.39
C PRO A 15 -10.67 4.75 2.76
N GLY A 16 -10.22 5.04 3.98
CA GLY A 16 -8.88 4.66 4.45
C GLY A 16 -8.71 3.14 4.56
N LEU A 17 -9.71 2.43 5.09
CA LEU A 17 -9.72 0.96 5.10
C LEU A 17 -9.78 0.39 3.68
N SER A 18 -10.56 1.00 2.79
CA SER A 18 -10.62 0.58 1.39
C SER A 18 -9.26 0.72 0.70
N ALA A 19 -8.55 1.83 0.93
CA ALA A 19 -7.20 2.03 0.42
C ALA A 19 -6.22 0.99 0.96
N ILE A 20 -6.26 0.67 2.25
CA ILE A 20 -5.44 -0.40 2.85
C ILE A 20 -5.73 -1.74 2.18
N VAL A 21 -7.00 -2.13 2.06
CA VAL A 21 -7.39 -3.43 1.50
C VAL A 21 -6.96 -3.55 0.04
N ILE A 22 -7.26 -2.55 -0.78
CA ILE A 22 -6.89 -2.55 -2.20
C ILE A 22 -5.38 -2.60 -2.35
N SER A 23 -4.65 -1.76 -1.62
CA SER A 23 -3.19 -1.69 -1.78
C SER A 23 -2.52 -2.96 -1.29
N THR A 24 -2.98 -3.52 -0.16
CA THR A 24 -2.46 -4.79 0.36
C THR A 24 -2.75 -5.95 -0.60
N PHE A 25 -3.92 -5.94 -1.26
CA PHE A 25 -4.30 -6.95 -2.23
C PHE A 25 -3.34 -7.01 -3.43
N TYR A 26 -2.87 -5.85 -3.92
CA TYR A 26 -1.90 -5.78 -5.02
C TYR A 26 -0.44 -5.88 -4.56
N LEU A 27 -0.14 -5.48 -3.33
CA LEU A 27 1.22 -5.51 -2.77
C LEU A 27 1.80 -6.93 -2.73
N PHE A 28 1.05 -7.93 -2.24
CA PHE A 28 1.60 -9.29 -2.09
C PHE A 28 1.95 -9.96 -3.43
N PRO A 29 1.08 -9.93 -4.47
CA PRO A 29 1.44 -10.43 -5.79
C PRO A 29 2.65 -9.71 -6.40
N GLU A 30 2.70 -8.39 -6.31
CA GLU A 30 3.84 -7.60 -6.81
C GLU A 30 5.13 -7.95 -6.07
N TRP A 31 5.06 -8.18 -4.76
CA TRP A 31 6.21 -8.61 -3.97
C TRP A 31 6.72 -9.98 -4.43
N ALA A 32 5.82 -10.93 -4.65
CA ALA A 32 6.22 -12.24 -5.16
C ALA A 32 6.84 -12.15 -6.57
N ALA A 33 6.33 -11.25 -7.42
CA ALA A 33 6.90 -10.98 -8.74
C ALA A 33 8.28 -10.31 -8.65
N LEU A 34 8.45 -9.36 -7.73
CA LEU A 34 9.73 -8.71 -7.43
C LEU A 34 10.79 -9.73 -7.02
N ASP A 35 10.46 -10.63 -6.09
CA ASP A 35 11.38 -11.67 -5.60
C ASP A 35 11.83 -12.61 -6.73
N ARG A 36 10.93 -12.95 -7.65
CA ARG A 36 11.28 -13.73 -8.85
C ARG A 36 12.16 -12.94 -9.82
N ALA A 37 11.83 -11.67 -10.08
CA ALA A 37 12.61 -10.81 -10.97
C ALA A 37 14.03 -10.57 -10.44
N TYR A 38 14.15 -10.37 -9.12
CA TYR A 38 15.41 -10.22 -8.42
C TYR A 38 16.29 -11.47 -8.55
N ARG A 39 15.74 -12.66 -8.25
CA ARG A 39 16.47 -13.93 -8.41
C ARG A 39 16.92 -14.18 -9.85
N ASN A 40 16.11 -13.82 -10.84
CA ASN A 40 16.48 -13.94 -12.25
C ASN A 40 17.66 -13.03 -12.59
N TYR A 41 17.60 -11.76 -12.21
CA TYR A 41 18.71 -10.81 -12.40
C TYR A 41 19.99 -11.32 -11.72
N GLU A 42 19.90 -11.79 -10.47
CA GLU A 42 21.03 -12.33 -9.73
C GLU A 42 21.65 -13.55 -10.44
N GLN A 43 20.84 -14.48 -10.94
CA GLN A 43 21.31 -15.63 -11.71
C GLN A 43 22.02 -15.21 -12.99
N LEU A 44 21.41 -14.32 -13.79
CA LEU A 44 22.01 -13.82 -15.05
C LEU A 44 23.33 -13.09 -14.82
N SER A 45 23.44 -12.35 -13.70
CA SER A 45 24.67 -11.65 -13.32
C SER A 45 25.83 -12.61 -13.02
N ARG A 46 25.52 -13.82 -12.54
CA ARG A 46 26.50 -14.86 -12.20
C ARG A 46 26.91 -15.73 -13.40
N THR A 47 26.03 -15.89 -14.38
CA THR A 47 26.28 -16.74 -15.55
C THR A 47 27.02 -16.02 -16.69
N GLY A 48 27.38 -14.74 -16.51
CA GLY A 48 28.03 -13.94 -17.55
C GLY A 48 27.08 -13.61 -18.71
N ALA A 49 25.79 -13.43 -18.42
CA ALA A 49 24.79 -13.06 -19.42
C ALA A 49 25.15 -11.76 -20.15
N GLY A 50 24.67 -11.60 -21.39
CA GLY A 50 24.98 -10.42 -22.19
C GLY A 50 24.43 -9.15 -21.56
N ALA A 51 25.10 -8.00 -21.75
CA ALA A 51 24.70 -6.72 -21.16
C ALA A 51 23.24 -6.34 -21.45
N ARG A 52 22.70 -6.74 -22.62
CA ARG A 52 21.30 -6.54 -22.98
C ARG A 52 20.34 -7.35 -22.10
N GLU A 53 20.65 -8.62 -21.85
CA GLU A 53 19.84 -9.51 -21.02
C GLU A 53 19.83 -9.02 -19.57
N LEU A 54 21.00 -8.61 -19.08
CA LEU A 54 21.17 -8.03 -17.75
C LEU A 54 20.33 -6.74 -17.58
N SER A 55 20.35 -5.86 -18.58
CA SER A 55 19.58 -4.60 -18.58
C SER A 55 18.06 -4.83 -18.60
N ILE A 56 17.59 -5.82 -19.36
CA ILE A 56 16.17 -6.19 -19.39
C ILE A 56 15.73 -6.73 -18.03
N ALA A 57 16.52 -7.64 -17.44
CA ALA A 57 16.23 -8.22 -16.13
C ALA A 57 16.23 -7.17 -15.01
N GLN A 58 17.19 -6.25 -15.02
CA GLN A 58 17.25 -5.13 -14.07
C GLN A 58 16.01 -4.23 -14.19
N SER A 59 15.59 -3.92 -15.41
CA SER A 59 14.43 -3.06 -15.65
C SER A 59 13.12 -3.72 -15.16
N ALA A 60 13.00 -5.04 -15.28
CA ALA A 60 11.89 -5.80 -14.73
C ALA A 60 11.86 -5.77 -13.20
N GLU A 61 13.00 -5.96 -12.53
CA GLU A 61 13.12 -5.88 -11.07
C GLU A 61 12.75 -4.48 -10.55
N VAL A 62 13.30 -3.42 -11.17
CA VAL A 62 13.01 -2.04 -10.78
C VAL A 62 11.52 -1.70 -10.92
N ARG A 63 10.85 -2.18 -11.98
CA ARG A 63 9.41 -1.99 -12.18
C ARG A 63 8.61 -2.55 -11.00
N HIS A 64 8.85 -3.80 -10.62
CA HIS A 64 8.15 -4.41 -9.49
C HIS A 64 8.49 -3.73 -8.16
N ARG A 65 9.71 -3.23 -8.00
CA ARG A 65 10.11 -2.49 -6.80
C ARG A 65 9.34 -1.18 -6.64
N ILE A 66 9.14 -0.45 -7.73
CA ILE A 66 8.35 0.79 -7.75
C ILE A 66 6.87 0.48 -7.48
N ASN A 67 6.33 -0.58 -8.08
CA ASN A 67 4.94 -1.01 -7.82
C ASN A 67 4.73 -1.36 -6.34
N CYS A 68 5.57 -2.25 -5.78
CA CYS A 68 5.53 -2.58 -4.35
C CYS A 68 5.63 -1.34 -3.46
N PHE A 69 6.49 -0.39 -3.82
CA PHE A 69 6.62 0.86 -3.07
C PHE A 69 5.33 1.69 -3.13
N ALA A 70 4.73 1.83 -4.31
CA ALA A 70 3.47 2.57 -4.47
C ALA A 70 2.32 1.92 -3.67
N GLU A 71 2.20 0.60 -3.71
CA GLU A 71 1.20 -0.11 -2.90
C GLU A 71 1.49 0.01 -1.39
N GLY A 72 2.77 -0.05 -0.99
CA GLY A 72 3.19 0.21 0.38
C GLY A 72 2.82 1.61 0.88
N LEU A 73 2.97 2.63 0.03
CA LEU A 73 2.49 3.98 0.32
C LEU A 73 0.96 4.03 0.43
N GLY A 74 0.24 3.31 -0.44
CA GLY A 74 -1.22 3.21 -0.37
C GLY A 74 -1.71 2.66 0.96
N VAL A 75 -1.06 1.61 1.50
CA VAL A 75 -1.34 1.07 2.83
C VAL A 75 -1.08 2.10 3.93
N LEU A 76 0.09 2.76 3.90
CA LEU A 76 0.46 3.76 4.92
C LEU A 76 -0.49 4.96 4.92
N LEU A 77 -0.81 5.50 3.74
CA LEU A 77 -1.74 6.62 3.60
C LEU A 77 -3.14 6.23 4.06
N GLY A 78 -3.63 5.04 3.70
CA GLY A 78 -4.89 4.51 4.20
C GLY A 78 -4.89 4.42 5.73
N GLY A 79 -3.79 3.95 6.33
CA GLY A 79 -3.60 3.92 7.78
C GLY A 79 -3.69 5.29 8.45
N VAL A 80 -3.03 6.29 7.88
CA VAL A 80 -3.10 7.69 8.35
C VAL A 80 -4.54 8.22 8.30
N ILE A 81 -5.26 7.99 7.20
CA ILE A 81 -6.64 8.44 7.04
C ILE A 81 -7.56 7.76 8.08
N VAL A 82 -7.41 6.46 8.30
CA VAL A 82 -8.16 5.73 9.34
C VAL A 82 -7.84 6.30 10.72
N ALA A 83 -6.56 6.54 11.03
CA ALA A 83 -6.14 7.10 12.31
C ALA A 83 -6.76 8.48 12.57
N ILE A 84 -6.82 9.36 11.56
CA ILE A 84 -7.51 10.66 11.64
C ILE A 84 -9.00 10.47 11.96
N GLY A 85 -9.66 9.55 11.27
CA GLY A 85 -11.08 9.25 11.49
C GLY A 85 -11.38 8.73 12.89
N VAL A 86 -10.60 7.76 13.36
CA VAL A 86 -10.72 7.18 14.70
C VAL A 86 -10.43 8.24 15.77
N HIS A 87 -9.37 9.03 15.60
CA HIS A 87 -9.06 10.13 16.51
C HIS A 87 -10.19 11.14 16.58
N GLY A 88 -10.77 11.51 15.43
CA GLY A 88 -11.93 12.39 15.34
C GLY A 88 -13.16 11.83 16.06
N LEU A 89 -13.40 10.52 15.98
CA LEU A 89 -14.50 9.86 16.70
C LEU A 89 -14.29 9.90 18.22
N CYS A 90 -13.07 9.64 18.69
CA CYS A 90 -12.72 9.70 20.11
C CYS A 90 -12.83 11.12 20.69
N GLY A 91 -12.60 12.15 19.85
CA GLY A 91 -12.70 13.55 20.26
C GLY A 91 -14.11 14.14 20.21
N LEU A 92 -15.14 13.39 19.78
CA LEU A 92 -16.51 13.91 19.76
C LEU A 92 -17.04 14.10 21.19
N PRO A 93 -17.63 15.27 21.51
CA PRO A 93 -18.22 15.48 22.83
C PRO A 93 -19.38 14.51 23.06
N GLU A 94 -19.44 13.96 24.27
CA GLU A 94 -20.55 13.12 24.70
C GLU A 94 -21.84 13.93 24.58
N LYS A 95 -22.89 13.32 24.01
CA LYS A 95 -24.20 13.96 23.90
C LYS A 95 -24.74 14.12 25.31
N THR A 96 -24.61 15.31 25.91
CA THR A 96 -25.31 15.67 27.13
C THR A 96 -26.81 15.60 26.85
N SER A 97 -27.42 14.50 27.30
CA SER A 97 -28.88 14.35 27.34
C SER A 97 -29.38 15.25 28.47
N ASN A 98 -29.84 16.45 28.12
CA ASN A 98 -30.80 17.17 28.97
C ASN A 98 -32.19 16.58 28.78
#